data_AF-A0A2E7JW39-F1
#
_entry.id   AF-A0A2E7JW39-F1
#
_cell.length_a   1.000
_cell.length_b   1.000
_cell.length_c   1.000
_cell.angle_alpha   90.00
_cell.angle_beta   90.00
_cell.angle_gamma   90.00
#
_symmetry.space_group_name_H-M   'P 1'
#
loop_
_entity.id
_entity.type
_entity.pdbx_description
1 polymer ?
#
loop_
_entity_poly.entity_id
_entity_poly.type
_entity_poly.pdbx_seq_one_letter_code
_entity_poly.pdbx_strand_id
1 'polypeptide(L)'
;MDKAQDQGGLVCEPRKVGYIWIVYLLLFAVAVPWYWPADYRGPLVLGLPLWVAVSLAAIALLAAWTSWVIHRYWIEAEETD
;
A
#
# COMPACT_ATOMS: atom_id res chain seq x y z
N MET A 1 12.77 -4.75 -39.80
CA MET A 1 12.40 -5.21 -38.44
C MET A 1 13.12 -4.32 -37.44
N ASP A 2 12.52 -4.07 -36.26
CA ASP A 2 13.03 -3.24 -35.12
C ASP A 2 12.57 -1.77 -35.01
N LYS A 3 11.26 -1.52 -35.13
CA LYS A 3 10.61 -0.23 -34.76
C LYS A 3 9.32 -0.41 -33.96
N ALA A 4 9.12 -1.55 -33.29
CA ALA A 4 7.85 -1.94 -32.68
C ALA A 4 7.89 -2.11 -31.14
N GLN A 5 8.87 -1.51 -30.45
CA GLN A 5 8.97 -1.60 -28.98
C GLN A 5 9.01 -0.25 -28.25
N ASP A 6 8.69 0.86 -28.92
CA ASP A 6 8.73 2.21 -28.35
C ASP A 6 7.34 2.85 -28.20
N GLN A 7 6.37 2.10 -27.66
CA GLN A 7 4.98 2.54 -27.47
C GLN A 7 4.46 2.05 -26.11
N GLY A 8 5.13 2.48 -25.05
CA GLY A 8 4.76 2.18 -23.66
C GLY A 8 5.66 2.97 -22.73
N GLY A 9 5.77 4.28 -22.96
CA GLY A 9 6.61 5.17 -22.18
C GLY A 9 6.20 5.13 -20.72
N LEU A 10 7.05 4.56 -19.86
CA LEU A 10 6.92 4.69 -18.41
C LEU A 10 7.13 6.18 -18.06
N VAL A 11 6.05 6.93 -17.83
CA VAL A 11 6.08 8.38 -17.54
C VAL A 11 6.83 8.69 -16.22
N CYS A 12 6.90 7.73 -15.29
CA CYS A 12 7.60 7.89 -14.02
C CYS A 12 8.34 6.60 -13.65
N GLU A 13 9.65 6.66 -13.41
CA GLU A 13 10.37 5.54 -12.80
C GLU A 13 9.81 5.30 -11.39
N PRO A 14 9.17 4.14 -11.12
CA PRO A 14 8.59 3.84 -9.80
C PRO A 14 9.65 3.84 -8.68
N ARG A 15 10.95 3.73 -9.05
CA ARG A 15 12.10 3.84 -8.13
C ARG A 15 12.35 5.23 -7.56
N LYS A 16 11.89 6.32 -8.22
CA LYS A 16 12.16 7.69 -7.74
C LYS A 16 11.26 8.11 -6.58
N VAL A 17 10.15 7.41 -6.36
CA VAL A 17 9.16 7.78 -5.35
C VAL A 17 9.42 7.03 -4.04
N GLY A 18 10.52 7.37 -3.36
CA GLY A 18 10.91 6.74 -2.09
C GLY A 18 9.84 6.81 -0.99
N TYR A 19 8.93 7.81 -1.07
CA TYR A 19 7.83 7.97 -0.11
C TYR A 19 6.84 6.80 -0.13
N ILE A 20 6.64 6.14 -1.26
CA ILE A 20 5.73 4.97 -1.37
C ILE A 20 6.22 3.86 -0.43
N TRP A 21 7.53 3.60 -0.43
CA TRP A 21 8.16 2.60 0.44
C TRP A 21 8.06 2.97 1.92
N ILE A 22 8.19 4.26 2.26
CA ILE A 22 8.03 4.73 3.65
C ILE A 22 6.60 4.45 4.14
N VAL A 23 5.59 4.72 3.32
CA VAL A 23 4.18 4.44 3.66
C VAL A 23 3.94 2.94 3.81
N TYR A 24 4.50 2.11 2.92
CA TYR A 24 4.43 0.66 3.06
C TYR A 24 5.07 0.17 4.36
N LEU A 25 6.27 0.66 4.68
CA LEU A 25 7.00 0.24 5.88
C LEU A 25 6.24 0.64 7.14
N LEU A 26 5.67 1.85 7.17
CA LEU A 26 4.83 2.33 8.27
C LEU A 26 3.57 1.49 8.43
N LEU A 27 2.84 1.23 7.33
CA LEU A 27 1.64 0.39 7.36
C LEU A 27 1.95 -1.05 7.80
N PHE A 28 3.10 -1.60 7.38
CA PHE A 28 3.55 -2.93 7.80
C PHE A 28 3.91 -2.96 9.29
N ALA A 29 4.59 -1.92 9.78
CA ALA A 29 4.91 -1.77 11.19
C ALA A 29 3.66 -1.63 12.08
N VAL A 30 2.57 -1.05 11.55
CA VAL A 30 1.27 -0.96 12.23
C VAL A 30 0.50 -2.29 12.14
N ALA A 31 0.60 -3.00 11.01
CA ALA A 31 -0.09 -4.27 10.79
C ALA A 31 0.42 -5.37 11.73
N VAL A 32 1.72 -5.40 12.02
CA VAL A 32 2.30 -6.33 12.99
C VAL A 32 2.04 -5.80 14.40
N PRO A 33 1.41 -6.56 15.31
CA PRO A 33 1.09 -6.06 16.66
C PRO A 33 2.29 -6.16 17.63
N TRP A 34 3.51 -5.81 17.19
CA TRP A 34 4.73 -5.82 18.03
C TRP A 34 4.72 -4.78 19.15
N TYR A 35 3.88 -3.75 19.03
CA TYR A 35 3.70 -2.68 19.99
C TYR A 35 2.73 -3.02 21.14
N TRP A 36 2.03 -4.16 21.08
CA TRP A 36 1.16 -4.60 22.18
C TRP A 36 1.86 -5.59 23.10
N PRO A 37 1.69 -5.45 24.43
CA PRO A 37 2.17 -6.43 25.38
C PRO A 37 1.41 -7.75 25.23
N ALA A 38 2.10 -8.87 25.47
CA ALA A 38 1.55 -10.22 25.31
C ALA A 38 0.28 -10.49 26.15
N ASP A 39 0.12 -9.77 27.27
CA ASP A 39 -1.04 -9.85 28.17
C ASP A 39 -2.16 -8.84 27.86
N TYR A 40 -2.12 -8.20 26.69
CA TYR A 40 -3.11 -7.19 26.33
C TYR A 40 -4.50 -7.81 26.08
N ARG A 41 -5.31 -7.90 27.14
CA ARG A 41 -6.76 -8.12 27.07
C ARG A 41 -7.47 -6.82 26.70
N GLY A 42 -7.20 -6.33 25.49
CA GLY A 42 -7.86 -5.15 24.96
C GLY A 42 -9.38 -5.32 24.81
N PRO A 43 -10.14 -4.23 24.66
CA PRO A 43 -11.57 -4.30 24.37
C PRO A 43 -11.83 -5.09 23.09
N LEU A 44 -12.91 -5.88 23.08
CA LEU A 44 -13.32 -6.61 21.89
C LEU A 44 -14.07 -5.65 20.96
N VAL A 45 -13.55 -5.48 19.75
CA VAL A 45 -14.20 -4.74 18.65
C VAL A 45 -14.87 -5.78 17.75
N LEU A 46 -16.20 -5.73 17.66
CA LEU A 46 -17.00 -6.68 16.84
C LEU A 46 -16.75 -8.16 17.20
N GLY A 47 -16.40 -8.46 18.46
CA GLY A 47 -16.07 -9.81 18.92
C GLY A 47 -14.62 -10.25 18.67
N LEU A 48 -13.80 -9.40 18.04
CA LEU A 48 -12.37 -9.63 17.81
C LEU A 48 -11.54 -8.76 18.77
N PRO A 49 -10.32 -9.19 19.16
CA PRO A 49 -9.41 -8.31 19.88
C PRO A 49 -9.16 -7.02 19.09
N LEU A 50 -9.08 -5.88 19.77
CA LEU A 50 -8.81 -4.59 19.14
C LEU A 50 -7.58 -4.63 18.20
N TRP A 51 -6.57 -5.44 18.56
CA TRP A 51 -5.39 -5.62 17.72
C TRP A 51 -5.67 -6.25 16.37
N VAL A 52 -6.59 -7.22 16.31
CA VAL A 52 -7.01 -7.84 15.05
C VAL A 52 -7.71 -6.82 14.17
N ALA A 53 -8.58 -5.99 14.75
CA ALA A 53 -9.26 -4.92 14.01
C ALA A 53 -8.28 -3.91 13.43
N VAL A 54 -7.25 -3.52 14.19
CA VAL A 54 -6.19 -2.61 13.71
C VAL A 54 -5.35 -3.25 12.60
N SER A 55 -4.94 -4.51 12.73
CA SER A 55 -4.22 -5.22 11.68
C SER A 55 -5.04 -5.35 10.39
N LEU A 56 -6.34 -5.67 10.51
CA LEU A 56 -7.25 -5.73 9.35
C LEU A 56 -7.41 -4.37 8.67
N ALA A 57 -7.58 -3.30 9.46
CA ALA A 57 -7.65 -1.94 8.93
C ALA A 57 -6.33 -1.56 8.22
N ALA A 58 -5.17 -1.93 8.77
CA ALA A 58 -3.88 -1.68 8.15
C ALA A 58 -3.72 -2.41 6.80
N ILE A 59 -4.18 -3.66 6.70
CA ILE A 59 -4.19 -4.41 5.43
C ILE A 59 -5.15 -3.80 4.41
N ALA A 60 -6.34 -3.38 4.84
CA ALA A 60 -7.29 -2.69 3.97
C ALA A 60 -6.70 -1.36 3.44
N LEU A 61 -6.04 -0.59 4.31
CA LEU A 61 -5.32 0.62 3.92
C LEU A 61 -4.16 0.31 2.97
N LEU A 62 -3.41 -0.77 3.19
CA LEU A 62 -2.37 -1.23 2.27
C LEU A 62 -2.94 -1.54 0.88
N ALA A 63 -4.06 -2.25 0.81
CA ALA A 63 -4.70 -2.57 -0.46
C ALA A 63 -5.19 -1.29 -1.17
N ALA A 64 -5.85 -0.38 -0.44
CA ALA A 64 -6.30 0.90 -0.96
C ALA A 64 -5.12 1.78 -1.44
N TRP A 65 -4.05 1.86 -0.66
CA TRP A 65 -2.82 2.57 -1.00
C TRP A 65 -2.19 1.99 -2.26
N THR A 66 -2.10 0.66 -2.35
CA THR A 66 -1.59 -0.03 -3.55
C THR A 66 -2.43 0.30 -4.78
N SER A 67 -3.76 0.24 -4.66
CA SER A 67 -4.69 0.60 -5.74
C SER A 67 -4.52 2.06 -6.17
N TRP A 68 -4.41 2.99 -5.20
CA TRP A 68 -4.17 4.41 -5.48
C TRP A 68 -2.83 4.66 -6.16
N VAL A 69 -1.76 4.00 -5.72
CA VAL A 69 -0.43 4.07 -6.34
C VAL A 69 -0.50 3.55 -7.77
N ILE A 70 -1.11 2.39 -8.02
CA ILE A 70 -1.25 1.85 -9.38
C ILE A 70 -2.04 2.83 -10.25
N HIS A 71 -3.17 3.35 -9.78
CA HIS A 71 -3.95 4.31 -10.56
C HIS A 71 -3.19 5.62 -10.83
N ARG A 72 -2.47 6.14 -9.84
CA ARG A 72 -1.78 7.43 -9.95
C ARG A 72 -0.50 7.37 -10.78
N TYR A 73 0.20 6.23 -10.79
CA TYR A 73 1.50 6.07 -11.47
C TYR A 73 1.43 5.22 -12.75
N TRP A 74 0.42 4.37 -12.90
CA TRP A 74 0.28 3.45 -14.03
C TRP A 74 -0.81 3.87 -15.02
N ILE A 75 -1.91 4.46 -14.55
CA ILE A 75 -3.07 4.84 -15.41
C ILE A 75 -2.90 6.23 -16.06
N GLU A 76 -1.94 7.05 -15.62
CA GLU A 76 -1.62 8.33 -16.28
C GLU A 76 -0.70 8.18 -17.52
N ALA A 77 -0.36 6.95 -17.92
CA ALA A 77 0.32 6.67 -19.20
C ALA A 77 -0.66 6.53 -20.38
N GLU A 78 -1.96 6.63 -20.11
CA GLU A 78 -3.05 6.46 -21.07
C GLU A 78 -3.74 7.82 -21.24
N GLU A 79 -3.62 8.42 -22.43
CA GLU A 79 -4.28 9.65 -22.89
C GLU A 79 -3.78 10.98 -22.31
N THR A 80 -2.79 11.56 -22.99
CA THR A 80 -2.89 12.97 -23.36
C THR A 80 -2.70 13.05 -24.88
N ASP A 81 -3.76 13.54 -25.54
CA ASP A 81 -3.99 13.77 -26.98
C ASP A 81 -2.74 14.20 -27.80
#